data_AF-A0A444VPW1-F1
#
_entry.id   AF-A0A444VPW1-F1
#
_cell.length_a   1.000
_cell.length_b   1.000
_cell.length_c   1.000
_cell.angle_alpha   90.00
_cell.angle_beta   90.00
_cell.angle_gamma   90.00
#
_symmetry.space_group_name_H-M   'P 1'
#
loop_
_entity.id
_entity.type
_entity.pdbx_description
1 polymer ?
#
loop_
_entity_poly.entity_id
_entity_poly.type
_entity_poly.pdbx_seq_one_letter_code
_entity_poly.pdbx_strand_id
1 'polypeptide(L)'
;MRRREGQAYCPHCKGGGAEDTAPSAPTHVTLLSPAQLKLLEYTHYLDAPELVKALKLVHDTTLYHTHEPLDEAEKDALFNIKGLWECLEQITE
;
A
#
# COMPACT_ATOMS: atom_id res chain seq x y z
N MET A 1 54.53 -17.12 22.04
CA MET A 1 53.36 -17.37 22.92
C MET A 1 52.82 -16.03 23.42
N ARG A 2 51.58 -15.67 23.10
CA ARG A 2 50.81 -14.60 23.79
C ARG A 2 49.38 -15.11 23.99
N ARG A 3 48.97 -15.27 25.24
CA ARG A 3 47.58 -15.51 25.66
C ARG A 3 46.74 -14.26 25.36
N ARG A 4 45.52 -14.42 24.85
CA ARG A 4 44.43 -13.46 25.05
C ARG A 4 43.34 -14.16 25.85
N GLU A 5 43.21 -13.72 27.10
CA GLU A 5 42.09 -13.98 27.98
C GLU A 5 40.89 -13.14 27.51
N GLY A 6 39.67 -13.66 27.73
CA GLY A 6 38.44 -12.88 27.68
C GLY A 6 37.56 -13.11 26.45
N GLN A 7 37.02 -14.32 26.28
CA GLN A 7 35.79 -14.51 25.49
C GLN A 7 34.66 -14.79 26.46
N ALA A 8 33.82 -13.79 26.72
CA ALA A 8 32.57 -13.98 27.43
C ALA A 8 31.68 -14.90 26.59
N TYR A 9 31.33 -16.04 27.18
CA TYR A 9 30.43 -17.04 26.61
C TYR A 9 29.03 -16.43 26.51
N CYS A 10 28.54 -16.21 25.28
CA CYS A 10 27.14 -15.89 25.01
C CYS A 10 26.40 -17.20 24.71
N PRO A 11 25.49 -17.66 25.59
CA PRO A 11 24.80 -18.94 25.40
C PRO A 11 23.75 -18.94 24.27
N HIS A 12 23.58 -17.84 23.52
CA HIS A 12 22.52 -17.71 22.51
C HIS A 12 22.99 -17.32 21.09
N CYS A 13 24.29 -17.16 20.87
CA CYS A 13 24.82 -16.89 19.53
C CYS A 13 25.09 -18.22 18.80
N LYS A 14 24.10 -18.70 18.04
CA LYS A 14 24.37 -19.65 16.95
C LYS A 14 25.25 -18.92 15.93
N GLY A 15 26.53 -19.29 15.88
CA GLY A 15 27.43 -18.82 14.85
C GLY A 15 27.08 -19.43 13.49
N GLY A 16 27.25 -18.63 12.44
CA GLY A 16 27.31 -19.14 11.07
C GLY A 16 27.13 -18.07 10.00
N GLY A 17 28.23 -17.63 9.41
CA GLY A 17 28.30 -17.28 7.99
C GLY A 17 27.80 -15.90 7.57
N ALA A 18 28.63 -15.21 6.79
CA ALA A 18 28.28 -14.00 6.08
C ALA A 18 27.09 -14.22 5.15
N GLU A 19 26.14 -13.29 5.16
CA GLU A 19 25.42 -12.80 4.00
C GLU A 19 24.69 -11.51 4.41
N ASP A 20 25.01 -10.41 3.74
CA ASP A 20 24.32 -9.13 3.83
C ASP A 20 22.85 -9.34 3.46
N THR A 21 22.02 -9.68 4.45
CA THR A 21 20.58 -9.60 4.29
C THR A 21 20.18 -8.24 4.81
N ALA A 22 20.05 -7.29 3.88
CA ALA A 22 19.32 -6.06 4.10
C ALA A 22 18.01 -6.38 4.85
N PRO A 23 17.57 -5.56 5.82
CA PRO A 23 16.30 -5.80 6.48
C PRO A 23 15.19 -5.78 5.43
N SER A 24 14.72 -6.97 5.03
CA SER A 24 13.58 -7.13 4.15
C SER A 24 12.43 -6.33 4.75
N ALA A 25 11.96 -5.34 3.99
CA ALA A 25 10.74 -4.62 4.28
C ALA A 25 9.64 -5.62 4.66
N PRO A 26 8.77 -5.29 5.62
CA PRO A 26 7.83 -6.26 6.17
C PRO A 26 6.96 -6.83 5.05
N THR A 27 6.89 -8.16 4.99
CA THR A 27 6.09 -8.99 4.08
C THR A 27 4.59 -8.78 4.33
N HIS A 28 4.09 -7.57 4.12
CA HIS A 28 2.69 -7.21 4.36
C HIS A 28 1.79 -7.57 3.18
N VAL A 29 2.40 -7.90 2.03
CA VAL A 29 1.69 -8.27 0.79
C VAL A 29 0.95 -9.62 0.93
N THR A 30 1.40 -10.49 1.85
CA THR A 30 0.79 -11.81 2.12
C THR A 30 -0.55 -11.78 2.84
N LEU A 31 -1.02 -10.61 3.31
CA LEU A 31 -2.28 -10.45 4.06
C LEU A 31 -3.45 -9.93 3.21
N LEU A 32 -3.19 -9.56 1.96
CA LEU A 32 -4.22 -9.00 1.10
C LEU A 32 -5.00 -10.12 0.40
N SER A 33 -6.32 -10.00 0.39
CA SER A 33 -7.16 -10.86 -0.42
C SER A 33 -6.82 -10.71 -1.90
N PRO A 34 -7.08 -11.73 -2.75
CA PRO A 34 -6.84 -11.62 -4.18
C PRO A 34 -7.50 -10.40 -4.83
N ALA A 35 -8.68 -9.99 -4.35
CA ALA A 35 -9.37 -8.79 -4.83
C ALA A 35 -8.63 -7.49 -4.48
N GLN A 36 -8.06 -7.41 -3.28
CA GLN A 36 -7.27 -6.24 -2.85
C GLN A 36 -5.95 -6.16 -3.63
N LEU A 37 -5.30 -7.29 -3.88
CA LEU A 37 -4.10 -7.34 -4.73
C LEU A 37 -4.40 -6.86 -6.15
N LYS A 38 -5.48 -7.36 -6.76
CA LYS A 38 -5.90 -6.93 -8.08
C LYS A 38 -6.24 -5.43 -8.13
N LEU A 39 -6.81 -4.88 -7.05
CA LEU A 39 -7.04 -3.44 -6.95
C LEU A 39 -5.73 -2.65 -6.96
N LEU A 40 -4.72 -3.10 -6.23
CA LEU A 40 -3.37 -2.50 -6.19
C LEU A 40 -2.64 -2.54 -7.53
N GLU A 41 -2.93 -3.52 -8.40
CA GLU A 41 -2.38 -3.53 -9.76
C GLU A 41 -2.82 -2.30 -10.56
N TYR A 42 -4.06 -1.83 -10.36
CA TYR A 42 -4.57 -0.62 -11.02
C TYR A 42 -4.02 0.68 -10.42
N THR A 43 -3.30 0.61 -9.29
CA THR A 43 -2.66 1.77 -8.66
C THR A 43 -1.21 1.94 -9.11
N HIS A 44 -0.77 1.19 -10.12
CA HIS A 44 0.53 1.38 -10.75
C HIS A 44 0.66 2.82 -11.28
N TYR A 45 1.82 3.45 -11.13
CA TYR A 45 2.00 4.88 -11.43
C TYR A 45 1.66 5.26 -12.90
N LEU A 46 1.77 4.31 -13.83
CA LEU A 46 1.38 4.51 -15.23
C LEU A 46 -0.14 4.54 -15.44
N ASP A 47 -0.89 3.79 -14.63
CA ASP A 47 -2.34 3.60 -14.77
C ASP A 47 -3.13 4.48 -13.78
N ALA A 48 -2.51 4.86 -12.66
CA ALA A 48 -3.09 5.69 -11.62
C ALA A 48 -3.64 7.03 -12.14
N PRO A 49 -3.00 7.76 -13.07
CA PRO A 49 -3.55 9.00 -13.61
C PRO A 49 -4.88 8.80 -14.34
N GLU A 50 -5.04 7.70 -15.08
CA GLU A 50 -6.28 7.40 -15.80
C GLU A 50 -7.37 6.93 -14.84
N LEU A 51 -6.99 6.11 -13.85
CA LEU A 51 -7.90 5.71 -12.77
C LEU A 51 -8.42 6.92 -11.99
N VAL A 52 -7.56 7.89 -11.65
CA VAL A 52 -7.94 9.14 -10.98
C VAL A 52 -8.97 9.90 -11.81
N LYS A 53 -8.76 10.05 -13.12
CA LYS A 53 -9.74 10.71 -14.01
C LYS A 53 -11.07 9.97 -14.03
N ALA A 54 -11.05 8.64 -14.10
CA ALA A 54 -12.28 7.84 -14.11
C ALA A 54 -13.06 8.00 -12.79
N LEU A 55 -12.39 7.98 -11.65
CA LEU A 55 -13.03 8.17 -10.34
C LEU A 55 -13.63 9.57 -10.20
N LYS A 56 -12.90 10.62 -10.64
CA LYS A 56 -13.41 12.01 -10.67
C LYS A 56 -14.63 12.14 -11.57
N LEU A 57 -14.58 11.54 -12.76
CA LEU A 57 -15.70 11.56 -13.70
C LEU A 57 -16.95 10.94 -13.09
N VAL A 58 -16.84 9.75 -12.47
CA VAL A 58 -17.97 9.09 -11.81
C VAL A 58 -18.55 9.98 -10.72
N HIS A 59 -17.70 10.53 -9.85
CA HIS A 59 -18.15 11.38 -8.77
C HIS A 59 -18.86 12.65 -9.25
N ASP A 60 -18.27 13.38 -10.19
CA ASP A 60 -18.84 14.64 -10.69
C ASP A 60 -20.10 14.40 -11.52
N THR A 61 -20.17 13.27 -12.23
CA THR A 61 -21.40 12.87 -12.92
C THR A 61 -22.50 12.56 -11.90
N THR A 62 -22.19 11.79 -10.86
CA THR A 62 -23.16 11.44 -9.82
C THR A 62 -23.64 12.69 -9.06
N LEU A 63 -22.75 13.62 -8.71
CA LEU A 63 -23.12 14.81 -7.94
C LEU A 63 -23.89 15.87 -8.75
N TYR A 64 -23.50 16.09 -10.00
CA TYR A 64 -23.98 17.25 -10.77
C TYR A 64 -24.92 16.91 -11.91
N HIS A 65 -24.94 15.65 -12.36
CA HIS A 65 -25.68 15.24 -13.55
C HIS A 65 -26.77 14.20 -13.25
N THR A 66 -26.90 13.75 -12.01
CA THR A 66 -28.05 12.93 -11.60
C THR A 66 -29.20 13.83 -11.15
N HIS A 67 -30.42 13.39 -11.44
CA HIS A 67 -31.64 14.05 -10.99
C HIS A 67 -32.25 13.38 -9.75
N GLU A 68 -31.66 12.26 -9.33
CA GLU A 68 -32.11 11.50 -8.17
C GLU A 68 -31.43 12.02 -6.89
N PRO A 69 -32.16 12.12 -5.77
CA PRO A 69 -31.56 12.48 -4.50
C PRO A 69 -30.65 11.34 -4.01
N LEU A 70 -29.47 11.71 -3.52
CA LEU A 70 -28.53 10.75 -2.97
C LEU A 70 -28.89 10.37 -1.53
N ASP A 71 -28.95 9.08 -1.26
CA ASP A 71 -29.06 8.56 0.10
C ASP A 71 -27.74 8.65 0.87
N GLU A 72 -27.74 8.31 2.15
CA GLU A 72 -26.53 8.37 2.97
C GLU A 72 -25.45 7.37 2.53
N ALA A 73 -25.84 6.17 2.08
CA ALA A 73 -24.89 5.17 1.63
C ALA A 73 -24.18 5.62 0.33
N GLU A 74 -24.91 6.28 -0.57
CA GLU A 74 -24.39 6.86 -1.80
C GLU A 74 -23.45 8.05 -1.50
N LYS A 75 -23.80 8.90 -0.54
CA LYS A 75 -22.90 9.98 -0.09
C LYS A 75 -21.61 9.43 0.51
N ASP A 76 -21.70 8.40 1.35
CA ASP A 76 -20.54 7.72 1.92
C ASP A 76 -19.68 7.10 0.81
N ALA A 77 -20.30 6.49 -0.21
CA ALA A 77 -19.58 5.94 -1.36
C ALA A 77 -18.84 7.04 -2.13
N LEU A 78 -19.47 8.19 -2.40
CA LEU A 78 -18.84 9.32 -3.08
C LEU A 78 -17.69 9.91 -2.27
N PHE A 79 -17.85 10.03 -0.95
CA PHE A 79 -16.78 10.45 -0.06
C PHE A 79 -15.58 9.48 -0.12
N ASN A 80 -15.83 8.18 -0.12
CA ASN A 80 -14.78 7.17 -0.23
C ASN A 80 -14.09 7.20 -1.61
N ILE A 81 -14.84 7.39 -2.69
CA ILE A 81 -14.29 7.56 -4.05
C ILE A 81 -13.34 8.77 -4.08
N LYS A 82 -13.73 9.88 -3.44
CA LYS A 82 -12.88 11.07 -3.34
C LYS A 82 -11.59 10.77 -2.60
N GLY A 83 -11.67 10.16 -1.42
CA GLY A 83 -10.47 9.78 -0.66
C GLY A 83 -9.56 8.84 -1.44
N LEU A 84 -10.14 7.90 -2.21
CA LEU A 84 -9.37 6.97 -3.03
C LEU A 84 -8.54 7.69 -4.10
N TRP A 85 -9.13 8.61 -4.88
CA TRP A 85 -8.34 9.31 -5.90
C TRP A 85 -7.29 10.24 -5.28
N GLU A 86 -7.56 10.86 -4.13
CA GLU A 86 -6.59 11.77 -3.47
C GLU A 86 -5.36 10.99 -3.01
N CYS A 87 -5.56 9.73 -2.58
CA CYS A 87 -4.47 8.80 -2.30
C CYS A 87 -3.71 8.40 -3.58
N LEU A 88 -4.42 8.12 -4.67
CA LEU A 88 -3.80 7.73 -5.95
C LEU A 88 -2.98 8.86 -6.58
N GLU A 89 -3.41 10.11 -6.44
CA GLU A 89 -2.68 11.30 -6.91
C GLU A 89 -1.33 11.49 -6.21
N GLN A 90 -1.14 10.89 -5.03
CA GLN A 90 0.13 10.93 -4.29
C GLN A 90 1.13 9.86 -4.76
N ILE A 91 0.70 8.90 -5.59
CA ILE A 91 1.59 7.87 -6.14
C ILE A 91 2.45 8.51 -7.24
N THR A 92 3.77 8.51 -7.01
CA THR A 92 4.78 9.06 -7.93
C THR A 92 5.81 7.97 -8.27
N GLU A 93 6.55 8.14 -9.37
CA GLU A 93 7.58 7.19 -9.88
C GLU A 93 8.73 6.96 -8.89
#